data_AF-A0A3C1P8Y9-F1
#
_entry.id   AF-A0A3C1P8Y9-F1
#
_cell.length_a   1.000
_cell.length_b   1.000
_cell.length_c   1.000
_cell.angle_alpha   90.00
_cell.angle_beta   90.00
_cell.angle_gamma   90.00
#
_symmetry.space_group_name_H-M   'P 1'
#
loop_
_entity.id
_entity.type
_entity.pdbx_description
1 polymer ?
#
loop_
_entity_poly.entity_id
_entity_poly.type
_entity_poly.pdbx_seq_one_letter_code
_entity_poly.pdbx_strand_id
1 'polypeptide(L)'
;MNQLRRLDWSYLYAFLGEATLALTFVFYIAIARVLEPEEYGIFAAAIALAAILSLFIQFGFPTLRNREVAANPIEGPKSIMRFLLLEVLTSIPVLVVLLPLALLLGYQGDGLIICYLAVLSEVARAAKLTLRGTFKGMGWFRTDSIAVAIERTTVVVIAITVLFGTKNLIWVMASVVIVRFLDIFGVVYYLNRKLNIWSTLSFNNCLESLKIAYPFAVSGILWILFYQIDLVMIKGMGFNEEAGLYSAAYRLLEIFSSLPRVILYVIFTRLARYHANEPEKVPEQIYKATRVLLGGVLPIILVAVCFQKPLVQMLYGAKYMGSIPSLSILLPSLSVSMFGALTQRFLQATGREKTLPRILLITTLTNIAINFMLIPRLGGMGAALATLISEIVLCGIGLLTMFRDGYKRVTKRLYGIVLCGLIATGSPSLMLIGLSPVVGIGLIIVSLVTILFLFRRQQFLGAN
;
A
#
# COMPACT_ATOMS: atom_id res chain seq x y z
N MET A 1 -13.29 25.86 27.37
CA MET A 1 -11.89 26.14 26.97
C MET A 1 -10.93 25.09 27.55
N ASN A 2 -11.07 23.80 27.17
CA ASN A 2 -10.16 22.72 27.61
C ASN A 2 -10.17 21.46 26.69
N GLN A 3 -10.45 21.62 25.38
CA GLN A 3 -10.44 20.50 24.41
C GLN A 3 -9.14 20.42 23.58
N LEU A 4 -8.19 21.34 23.75
CA LEU A 4 -6.97 21.44 22.94
C LEU A 4 -5.70 20.88 23.61
N ARG A 5 -5.81 20.28 24.80
CA ARG A 5 -4.65 19.74 25.57
C ARG A 5 -4.54 18.22 25.63
N ARG A 6 -5.48 17.46 25.07
CA ARG A 6 -5.28 16.05 24.73
C ARG A 6 -4.89 15.97 23.26
N LEU A 7 -3.60 16.06 22.98
CA LEU A 7 -3.08 15.32 21.82
C LEU A 7 -3.36 13.86 22.16
N ASP A 8 -4.51 13.36 21.71
CA ASP A 8 -5.07 12.10 22.16
C ASP A 8 -4.02 11.01 21.95
N TRP A 9 -3.61 10.38 23.05
CA TRP A 9 -2.70 9.25 23.02
C TRP A 9 -3.12 8.19 22.00
N SER A 10 -4.40 8.14 21.63
CA SER A 10 -4.97 7.39 20.50
C SER A 10 -4.20 7.53 19.19
N TYR A 11 -3.76 8.74 18.81
CA TYR A 11 -2.93 8.95 17.60
C TYR A 11 -1.55 8.33 17.74
N LEU A 12 -0.95 8.42 18.93
CA LEU A 12 0.34 7.79 19.22
C LEU A 12 0.22 6.26 19.20
N TYR A 13 -0.85 5.69 19.77
CA TYR A 13 -1.09 4.26 19.70
C TYR A 13 -1.37 3.79 18.28
N ALA A 14 -2.16 4.53 17.49
CA ALA A 14 -2.38 4.21 16.08
C ALA A 14 -1.08 4.24 15.29
N PHE A 15 -0.23 5.25 15.54
CA PHE A 15 1.10 5.36 14.94
C PHE A 15 2.01 4.20 15.34
N LEU A 16 2.07 3.84 16.62
CA LEU A 16 2.83 2.67 17.09
C LEU A 16 2.31 1.36 16.48
N GLY A 17 0.99 1.24 16.31
CA GLY A 17 0.37 0.12 15.60
C GLY A 17 0.84 0.03 14.15
N GLU A 18 0.90 1.15 13.44
CA GLU A 18 1.43 1.19 12.07
C GLU A 18 2.95 0.99 12.00
N ALA A 19 3.70 1.45 13.02
CA ALA A 19 5.15 1.24 13.09
C ALA A 19 5.54 -0.24 13.09
N THR A 20 4.66 -1.13 13.56
CA THR A 20 4.88 -2.59 13.48
C THR A 20 4.90 -3.14 12.04
N LEU A 21 4.54 -2.36 11.02
CA LEU A 21 4.80 -2.71 9.61
C LEU A 21 6.30 -2.91 9.35
N ALA A 22 7.18 -2.22 10.09
CA ALA A 22 8.61 -2.44 10.05
C ALA A 22 9.00 -3.90 10.32
N LEU A 23 8.28 -4.60 11.21
CA LEU A 23 8.51 -6.02 11.51
C LEU A 23 8.21 -6.91 10.30
N THR A 24 7.18 -6.56 9.53
CA THR A 24 6.85 -7.28 8.30
C THR A 24 7.95 -7.13 7.24
N PHE A 25 8.59 -5.95 7.15
CA PHE A 25 9.75 -5.78 6.28
C PHE A 25 10.94 -6.63 6.72
N VAL A 26 11.23 -6.68 8.02
CA VAL A 26 12.28 -7.57 8.56
C VAL A 26 12.01 -9.02 8.20
N PHE A 27 10.75 -9.46 8.29
CA PHE A 27 10.35 -10.81 7.88
C PHE A 27 10.61 -11.10 6.40
N TYR A 28 10.20 -10.20 5.50
CA TYR A 28 10.48 -10.38 4.06
C TYR A 28 11.99 -10.39 3.75
N ILE A 29 12.77 -9.53 4.40
CA ILE A 29 14.23 -9.51 4.26
C ILE A 29 14.85 -10.83 4.75
N ALA A 30 14.38 -11.35 5.88
CA ALA A 30 14.86 -12.62 6.43
C ALA A 30 14.59 -13.79 5.47
N ILE A 31 13.38 -13.87 4.90
CA ILE A 31 13.04 -14.86 3.87
C ILE A 31 13.95 -14.70 2.66
N ALA A 32 14.07 -13.49 2.12
CA ALA A 32 14.89 -13.23 0.94
C ALA A 32 16.37 -13.60 1.17
N ARG A 33 16.92 -13.41 2.39
CA ARG A 33 18.30 -13.81 2.69
C ARG A 33 18.53 -15.32 2.74
N VAL A 34 17.50 -16.09 3.11
CA VAL A 34 17.61 -17.55 3.21
C VAL A 34 17.36 -18.21 1.86
N LEU A 35 16.45 -17.65 1.06
CA LEU A 35 15.99 -18.25 -0.20
C LEU A 35 16.68 -17.69 -1.43
N GLU A 36 16.67 -18.49 -2.50
CA GLU A 36 17.03 -18.02 -3.83
C GLU A 36 15.93 -17.11 -4.42
N PRO A 37 16.27 -16.19 -5.35
CA PRO A 37 15.31 -15.27 -5.93
C PRO A 37 14.12 -15.98 -6.59
N GLU A 38 14.30 -17.15 -7.20
CA GLU A 38 13.21 -17.93 -7.79
C GLU A 38 12.16 -18.37 -6.74
N GLU A 39 12.58 -19.00 -5.65
CA GLU A 39 11.69 -19.46 -4.57
C GLU A 39 11.00 -18.27 -3.88
N TYR A 40 11.76 -17.20 -3.63
CA TYR A 40 11.22 -15.95 -3.10
C TYR A 40 10.20 -15.32 -4.05
N GLY A 41 10.41 -15.42 -5.36
CA GLY A 41 9.50 -14.94 -6.39
C GLY A 41 8.17 -15.68 -6.38
N ILE A 42 8.20 -17.02 -6.29
CA ILE A 42 6.99 -17.85 -6.16
C ILE A 42 6.21 -17.47 -4.90
N PHE A 43 6.91 -17.36 -3.77
CA PHE A 43 6.33 -16.95 -2.49
C PHE A 43 5.69 -15.56 -2.55
N ALA A 44 6.42 -14.57 -3.07
CA ALA A 44 5.95 -13.19 -3.13
C ALA A 44 4.75 -13.06 -4.09
N ALA A 45 4.77 -13.75 -5.22
CA ALA A 45 3.65 -13.79 -6.16
C ALA A 45 2.42 -14.49 -5.57
N ALA A 46 2.60 -15.54 -4.77
CA ALA A 46 1.50 -16.19 -4.05
C ALA A 46 0.85 -15.25 -3.03
N ILE A 47 1.66 -14.45 -2.32
CA ILE A 47 1.15 -13.40 -1.42
C ILE A 47 0.42 -12.31 -2.19
N ALA A 48 0.93 -11.87 -3.34
CA ALA A 48 0.25 -10.88 -4.17
C ALA A 48 -1.10 -11.40 -4.69
N LEU A 49 -1.14 -12.65 -5.15
CA LEU A 49 -2.37 -13.32 -5.55
C LEU A 49 -3.38 -13.40 -4.39
N ALA A 50 -2.93 -13.83 -3.21
CA ALA A 50 -3.75 -13.87 -2.01
C ALA A 50 -4.25 -12.48 -1.61
N ALA A 51 -3.43 -11.44 -1.75
CA ALA A 51 -3.81 -10.06 -1.48
C ALA A 51 -4.92 -9.58 -2.43
N ILE A 52 -4.83 -9.88 -3.74
CA ILE A 52 -5.90 -9.59 -4.71
C ILE A 52 -7.18 -10.33 -4.32
N LEU A 53 -7.09 -11.62 -4.01
CA LEU A 53 -8.22 -12.47 -3.63
C LEU A 53 -8.86 -12.05 -2.29
N SER A 54 -8.07 -11.48 -1.37
CA SER A 54 -8.53 -11.00 -0.06
C SER A 54 -9.62 -9.94 -0.15
N LEU A 55 -9.70 -9.21 -1.27
CA LEU A 55 -10.75 -8.22 -1.47
C LEU A 55 -12.10 -8.81 -1.81
N PHE A 56 -12.13 -9.98 -2.44
CA PHE A 56 -13.38 -10.71 -2.63
C PHE A 56 -13.86 -11.32 -1.31
N ILE A 57 -12.93 -11.67 -0.41
CA ILE A 57 -13.24 -12.09 0.96
C ILE A 57 -13.81 -10.91 1.78
N GLN A 58 -13.20 -9.73 1.70
CA GLN A 58 -13.64 -8.59 2.50
C GLN A 58 -14.78 -7.80 1.86
N PHE A 59 -15.00 -7.89 0.55
CA PHE A 59 -16.08 -7.28 -0.24
C PHE A 59 -16.54 -5.86 0.20
N GLY A 60 -15.61 -4.99 0.63
CA GLY A 60 -15.95 -3.65 1.13
C GLY A 60 -16.58 -3.59 2.53
N PHE A 61 -16.73 -4.73 3.23
CA PHE A 61 -17.24 -4.85 4.60
C PHE A 61 -16.49 -3.99 5.63
N PRO A 62 -15.15 -3.79 5.56
CA PRO A 62 -14.47 -2.93 6.54
C PRO A 62 -15.03 -1.51 6.58
N THR A 63 -15.36 -0.93 5.43
CA THR A 63 -15.91 0.43 5.34
C THR A 63 -17.35 0.47 5.81
N LEU A 64 -18.18 -0.49 5.39
CA LEU A 64 -19.57 -0.58 5.81
C LEU A 64 -19.69 -0.80 7.32
N ARG A 65 -18.91 -1.73 7.87
CA ARG A 65 -18.86 -2.01 9.31
C ARG A 65 -18.45 -0.78 10.11
N ASN A 66 -17.37 -0.09 9.72
CA ASN A 66 -16.95 1.13 10.43
C ASN A 66 -18.05 2.19 10.45
N ARG A 67 -18.85 2.29 9.36
CA ARG A 67 -19.99 3.20 9.29
C ARG A 67 -21.13 2.77 10.23
N GLU A 68 -21.51 1.49 10.25
CA GLU A 68 -22.56 0.97 11.13
C GLU A 68 -22.20 1.09 12.61
N VAL A 69 -20.97 0.74 12.98
CA VAL A 69 -20.51 0.83 14.38
C VAL A 69 -20.39 2.28 14.83
N ALA A 70 -19.95 3.18 13.95
CA ALA A 70 -19.90 4.61 14.28
C ALA A 70 -21.29 5.24 14.43
N ALA A 71 -22.29 4.77 13.65
CA ALA A 71 -23.66 5.25 13.75
C ALA A 71 -24.34 4.79 15.05
N ASN A 72 -24.14 3.52 15.45
CA ASN A 72 -24.71 2.95 16.67
C ASN A 72 -23.63 2.19 17.47
N PRO A 73 -22.86 2.85 18.36
CA PRO A 73 -21.77 2.21 19.10
C PRO A 73 -22.20 1.06 20.03
N ILE A 74 -23.47 1.04 20.46
CA ILE A 74 -24.03 0.05 21.40
C ILE A 74 -24.56 -1.18 20.65
N GLU A 75 -25.20 -1.01 19.49
CA GLU A 75 -25.76 -2.12 18.70
C GLU A 75 -24.82 -2.61 17.59
N GLY A 76 -23.92 -1.74 17.11
CA GLY A 76 -22.93 -2.03 16.07
C GLY A 76 -22.04 -3.25 16.35
N PRO A 77 -21.61 -3.51 17.60
CA PRO A 77 -20.89 -4.75 17.91
C PRO A 77 -21.71 -6.03 17.63
N LYS A 78 -23.05 -5.98 17.59
CA LYS A 78 -23.86 -7.14 17.23
C LYS A 78 -23.81 -7.46 15.73
N SER A 79 -23.46 -6.49 14.86
CA SER A 79 -23.32 -6.73 13.42
C SER A 79 -22.01 -7.44 13.04
N ILE A 80 -21.05 -7.58 13.96
CA ILE A 80 -19.77 -8.28 13.74
C ILE A 80 -20.00 -9.72 13.29
N MET A 81 -20.88 -10.46 13.97
CA MET A 81 -21.13 -11.88 13.66
C MET A 81 -21.68 -12.04 12.24
N ARG A 82 -22.53 -11.11 11.80
CA ARG A 82 -23.03 -11.06 10.42
C ARG A 82 -21.89 -10.82 9.42
N PHE A 83 -20.96 -9.91 9.70
CA PHE A 83 -19.81 -9.67 8.83
C PHE A 83 -18.84 -10.86 8.81
N LEU A 84 -18.58 -11.52 9.94
CA LEU A 84 -17.77 -12.73 9.96
C LEU A 84 -18.41 -13.86 9.15
N LEU A 85 -19.73 -14.03 9.29
CA LEU A 85 -20.49 -14.99 8.47
C LEU A 85 -20.39 -14.65 6.99
N LEU A 86 -20.56 -13.39 6.61
CA LEU A 86 -20.39 -12.94 5.23
C LEU A 86 -18.98 -13.20 4.71
N GLU A 87 -17.94 -12.91 5.49
CA GLU A 87 -16.54 -13.17 5.13
C GLU A 87 -16.28 -14.66 4.90
N VAL A 88 -16.82 -15.53 5.77
CA VAL A 88 -16.77 -16.99 5.59
C VAL A 88 -17.48 -17.40 4.30
N LEU A 89 -18.71 -16.93 4.06
CA LEU A 89 -19.47 -17.24 2.84
C LEU A 89 -18.76 -16.76 1.57
N THR A 90 -18.12 -15.58 1.60
CA THR A 90 -17.34 -15.06 0.47
C THR A 90 -15.98 -15.72 0.30
N SER A 91 -15.43 -16.34 1.36
CA SER A 91 -14.14 -17.05 1.28
C SER A 91 -14.24 -18.39 0.55
N ILE A 92 -15.39 -19.07 0.62
CA ILE A 92 -15.63 -20.34 -0.06
C ILE A 92 -15.43 -20.23 -1.59
N PRO A 93 -16.12 -19.32 -2.32
CA PRO A 93 -15.90 -19.19 -3.75
C PRO A 93 -14.47 -18.76 -4.10
N VAL A 94 -13.82 -17.97 -3.23
CA VAL A 94 -12.42 -17.59 -3.43
C VAL A 94 -11.48 -18.79 -3.35
N LEU A 95 -11.67 -19.69 -2.37
CA LEU A 95 -10.88 -20.92 -2.25
C LEU A 95 -11.15 -21.92 -3.39
N VAL A 96 -12.38 -21.95 -3.90
CA VAL A 96 -12.74 -22.79 -5.07
C VAL A 96 -12.10 -22.23 -6.35
N VAL A 97 -12.16 -20.92 -6.58
CA VAL A 97 -11.55 -20.25 -7.74
C VAL A 97 -10.02 -20.24 -7.68
N LEU A 98 -9.44 -20.34 -6.48
CA LEU A 98 -7.99 -20.35 -6.32
C LEU A 98 -7.32 -21.49 -7.08
N LEU A 99 -7.89 -22.70 -7.09
CA LEU A 99 -7.29 -23.85 -7.78
C LEU A 99 -7.10 -23.61 -9.29
N PRO A 100 -8.17 -23.36 -10.09
CA PRO A 100 -8.02 -23.14 -11.51
C PRO A 100 -7.16 -21.91 -11.81
N LEU A 101 -7.25 -20.86 -10.98
CA LEU A 101 -6.44 -19.66 -11.17
C LEU A 101 -4.95 -19.92 -10.90
N ALA A 102 -4.61 -20.64 -9.83
CA ALA A 102 -3.23 -20.98 -9.50
C ALA A 102 -2.62 -21.92 -10.55
N LEU A 103 -3.38 -22.89 -11.05
CA LEU A 103 -2.93 -23.77 -12.13
C LEU A 103 -2.70 -22.99 -13.44
N LEU A 104 -3.60 -22.06 -13.78
CA LEU A 104 -3.46 -21.18 -14.96
C LEU A 104 -2.22 -20.26 -14.86
N LEU A 105 -1.86 -19.83 -13.65
CA LEU A 105 -0.66 -19.04 -13.38
C LEU A 105 0.61 -19.89 -13.23
N GLY A 106 0.55 -21.20 -13.50
CA GLY A 106 1.70 -22.10 -13.49
C GLY A 106 2.21 -22.45 -12.10
N TYR A 107 1.38 -22.36 -11.06
CA TYR A 107 1.75 -22.90 -9.73
C TYR A 107 1.61 -24.43 -9.72
N GLN A 108 2.66 -25.12 -9.28
CA GLN A 108 2.72 -26.57 -9.16
C GLN A 108 3.37 -26.97 -7.83
N GLY A 109 3.10 -28.19 -7.35
CA GLY A 109 3.70 -28.75 -6.13
C GLY A 109 3.60 -27.81 -4.92
N ASP A 110 4.75 -27.53 -4.30
CA ASP A 110 4.88 -26.68 -3.13
C ASP A 110 4.33 -25.26 -3.34
N GLY A 111 4.47 -24.70 -4.55
CA GLY A 111 3.94 -23.38 -4.89
C GLY A 111 2.42 -23.30 -4.77
N LEU A 112 1.71 -24.38 -5.12
CA LEU A 112 0.25 -24.44 -4.96
C LEU A 112 -0.14 -24.46 -3.48
N ILE A 113 0.59 -25.23 -2.65
CA ILE A 113 0.37 -25.28 -1.20
C ILE A 113 0.59 -23.90 -0.58
N ILE A 114 1.65 -23.19 -0.99
CA ILE A 114 1.95 -21.83 -0.54
C ILE A 114 0.80 -20.87 -0.91
N CYS A 115 0.23 -20.96 -2.12
CA CYS A 115 -0.95 -20.18 -2.51
C CYS A 115 -2.15 -20.42 -1.59
N TYR A 116 -2.46 -21.68 -1.28
CA TYR A 116 -3.55 -22.00 -0.34
C TYR A 116 -3.29 -21.45 1.06
N LEU A 117 -2.07 -21.65 1.58
CA LEU A 117 -1.69 -21.11 2.89
C LEU A 117 -1.74 -19.57 2.91
N ALA A 118 -1.35 -18.91 1.83
CA ALA A 118 -1.43 -17.45 1.70
C ALA A 118 -2.89 -16.96 1.73
N VAL A 119 -3.80 -17.61 0.99
CA VAL A 119 -5.23 -17.24 1.00
C VAL A 119 -5.87 -17.54 2.35
N LEU A 120 -5.58 -18.69 2.97
CA LEU A 120 -6.06 -19.01 4.32
C LEU A 120 -5.56 -18.00 5.36
N SER A 121 -4.31 -17.56 5.23
CA SER A 121 -3.74 -16.50 6.05
C SER A 121 -4.50 -15.17 5.88
N GLU A 122 -4.95 -14.85 4.67
CA GLU A 122 -5.78 -13.67 4.39
C GLU A 122 -7.22 -13.80 4.90
N VAL A 123 -7.82 -15.00 4.86
CA VAL A 123 -9.12 -15.29 5.50
C VAL A 123 -9.05 -15.03 7.00
N ALA A 124 -8.02 -15.56 7.67
CA ALA A 124 -7.81 -15.33 9.10
C ALA A 124 -7.60 -13.84 9.41
N ARG A 125 -6.81 -13.14 8.57
CA ARG A 125 -6.57 -11.70 8.71
C ARG A 125 -7.84 -10.88 8.55
N ALA A 126 -8.71 -11.22 7.60
CA ALA A 126 -9.99 -10.55 7.36
C ALA A 126 -10.90 -10.68 8.60
N ALA A 127 -11.08 -11.91 9.09
CA ALA A 127 -11.87 -12.18 10.30
C ALA A 127 -11.35 -11.39 11.52
N LYS A 128 -10.03 -11.38 11.73
CA LYS A 128 -9.41 -10.60 12.81
C LYS A 128 -9.65 -9.09 12.65
N LEU A 129 -9.50 -8.56 11.44
CA LEU A 129 -9.76 -7.15 11.14
C LEU A 129 -11.22 -6.78 11.44
N THR A 130 -12.14 -7.71 11.21
CA THR A 130 -13.55 -7.57 11.53
C THR A 130 -13.80 -7.48 13.04
N LEU A 131 -13.23 -8.39 13.81
CA LEU A 131 -13.29 -8.35 15.27
C LEU A 131 -12.69 -7.06 15.84
N ARG A 132 -11.54 -6.65 15.32
CA ARG A 132 -10.83 -5.43 15.74
C ARG A 132 -11.55 -4.13 15.35
N GLY A 133 -12.38 -4.16 14.30
CA GLY A 133 -13.24 -3.04 13.93
C GLY A 133 -14.09 -2.54 15.09
N THR A 134 -14.49 -3.44 15.99
CA THR A 134 -15.20 -3.13 17.23
C THR A 134 -14.37 -2.27 18.17
N PHE A 135 -13.10 -2.64 18.39
CA PHE A 135 -12.20 -1.86 19.25
C PHE A 135 -12.07 -0.43 18.72
N LYS A 136 -11.89 -0.27 17.41
CA LYS A 136 -11.82 1.06 16.78
C LYS A 136 -13.13 1.83 16.91
N GLY A 137 -14.27 1.18 16.66
CA GLY A 137 -15.59 1.80 16.72
C GLY A 137 -16.00 2.25 18.13
N MET A 138 -15.57 1.53 19.17
CA MET A 138 -15.79 1.92 20.58
C MET A 138 -14.71 2.86 21.12
N GLY A 139 -13.73 3.28 20.30
CA GLY A 139 -12.63 4.16 20.71
C GLY A 139 -11.52 3.48 21.54
N TRP A 140 -11.47 2.15 21.59
CA TRP A 140 -10.44 1.37 22.30
C TRP A 140 -9.16 1.24 21.47
N PHE A 141 -8.59 2.36 21.02
CA PHE A 141 -7.40 2.40 20.18
C PHE A 141 -6.18 1.73 20.82
N ARG A 142 -6.05 1.79 22.16
CA ARG A 142 -4.98 1.10 22.91
C ARG A 142 -5.04 -0.42 22.69
N THR A 143 -6.22 -1.00 22.90
CA THR A 143 -6.44 -2.44 22.75
C THR A 143 -6.24 -2.88 21.31
N ASP A 144 -6.70 -2.07 20.34
CA ASP A 144 -6.47 -2.32 18.93
C ASP A 144 -4.98 -2.38 18.58
N SER A 145 -4.20 -1.38 19.00
CA SER A 145 -2.76 -1.33 18.72
C SER A 145 -1.98 -2.44 19.40
N ILE A 146 -2.33 -2.79 20.64
CA ILE A 146 -1.70 -3.92 21.36
C ILE A 146 -2.02 -5.24 20.64
N ALA A 147 -3.27 -5.46 20.22
CA ALA A 147 -3.66 -6.66 19.49
C ALA A 147 -2.95 -6.80 18.13
N VAL A 148 -2.67 -5.68 17.43
CA VAL A 148 -1.82 -5.68 16.22
C VAL A 148 -0.40 -6.07 16.54
N ALA A 149 0.18 -5.42 17.56
CA ALA A 149 1.57 -5.58 17.90
C ALA A 149 1.88 -7.00 18.35
N ILE A 150 1.00 -7.60 19.16
CA ILE A 150 1.13 -8.99 19.60
C ILE A 150 1.12 -9.94 18.40
N GLU A 151 0.11 -9.88 17.53
CA GLU A 151 0.04 -10.75 16.35
C GLU A 151 1.25 -10.58 15.45
N ARG A 152 1.58 -9.34 15.04
CA ARG A 152 2.68 -9.11 14.11
C ARG A 152 4.02 -9.56 14.70
N THR A 153 4.26 -9.30 15.98
CA THR A 153 5.49 -9.75 16.65
C THR A 153 5.54 -11.28 16.74
N THR A 154 4.45 -11.92 17.17
CA THR A 154 4.36 -13.38 17.29
C THR A 154 4.52 -14.07 15.93
N VAL A 155 3.85 -13.57 14.89
CA VAL A 155 4.00 -14.07 13.51
C VAL A 155 5.45 -13.96 13.06
N VAL A 156 6.09 -12.80 13.22
CA VAL A 156 7.46 -12.59 12.76
C VAL A 156 8.45 -13.46 13.53
N VAL A 157 8.35 -13.52 14.87
CA VAL A 157 9.26 -14.34 15.69
C VAL A 157 9.12 -15.82 15.37
N ILE A 158 7.90 -16.36 15.32
CA ILE A 158 7.67 -17.78 15.05
C ILE A 158 8.07 -18.11 13.61
N ALA A 159 7.65 -17.31 12.64
CA ALA A 159 7.94 -17.58 11.23
C ALA A 159 9.45 -17.51 10.94
N ILE A 160 10.18 -16.58 11.56
CA ILE A 160 11.66 -16.52 11.46
C ILE A 160 12.31 -17.73 12.13
N THR A 161 11.82 -18.15 13.30
CA THR A 161 12.34 -19.33 13.99
C THR A 161 12.15 -20.60 13.15
N VAL A 162 10.96 -20.77 12.57
CA VAL A 162 10.66 -21.89 11.66
C VAL A 162 11.49 -21.79 10.37
N LEU A 163 11.69 -20.59 9.82
CA LEU A 163 12.51 -20.36 8.63
C LEU A 163 13.95 -20.84 8.85
N PHE A 164 14.59 -20.45 9.96
CA PHE A 164 15.97 -20.87 10.25
C PHE A 164 16.08 -22.34 10.64
N GLY A 165 15.05 -22.92 11.28
CA GLY A 165 15.03 -24.33 11.67
C GLY A 165 14.77 -25.30 10.52
N THR A 166 13.88 -24.94 9.58
CA THR A 166 13.42 -25.85 8.51
C THR A 166 13.91 -25.49 7.12
N LYS A 167 14.20 -24.20 6.87
CA LYS A 167 14.45 -23.63 5.53
C LYS A 167 13.36 -23.96 4.50
N ASN A 168 12.14 -24.27 4.94
CA ASN A 168 11.06 -24.69 4.07
C ASN A 168 9.87 -23.72 4.19
N LEU A 169 9.50 -23.13 3.05
CA LEU A 169 8.45 -22.10 2.97
C LEU A 169 7.07 -22.59 3.38
N ILE A 170 6.74 -23.87 3.17
CA ILE A 170 5.45 -24.44 3.56
C ILE A 170 5.29 -24.36 5.08
N TRP A 171 6.31 -24.77 5.83
CA TRP A 171 6.28 -24.72 7.29
C TRP A 171 6.24 -23.28 7.81
N VAL A 172 6.99 -22.38 7.17
CA VAL A 172 6.92 -20.94 7.48
C VAL A 172 5.48 -20.43 7.31
N MET A 173 4.86 -20.69 6.16
CA MET A 173 3.50 -20.22 5.89
C MET A 173 2.44 -20.92 6.76
N ALA A 174 2.59 -22.21 7.03
CA ALA A 174 1.73 -22.93 7.95
C ALA A 174 1.79 -22.33 9.36
N SER A 175 2.99 -21.96 9.83
CA SER A 175 3.15 -21.28 11.12
C SER A 175 2.44 -19.92 11.16
N VAL A 176 2.51 -19.13 10.08
CA VAL A 176 1.79 -17.85 9.97
C VAL A 176 0.29 -18.07 10.06
N VAL A 177 -0.25 -19.06 9.35
CA VAL A 177 -1.68 -19.42 9.37
C VAL A 177 -2.10 -19.81 10.79
N ILE A 178 -1.36 -20.74 11.42
CA ILE A 178 -1.65 -21.22 12.78
C ILE A 178 -1.69 -20.05 13.77
N VAL A 179 -0.67 -19.18 13.75
CA VAL A 179 -0.60 -18.02 14.65
C VAL A 179 -1.79 -17.08 14.44
N ARG A 180 -2.15 -16.78 13.18
CA ARG A 180 -3.31 -15.91 12.88
C ARG A 180 -4.62 -16.52 13.39
N PHE A 181 -4.82 -17.83 13.23
CA PHE A 181 -6.02 -18.50 13.75
C PHE A 181 -6.05 -18.53 15.28
N LEU A 182 -4.93 -18.82 15.94
CA LEU A 182 -4.82 -18.78 17.41
C LEU A 182 -5.13 -17.38 17.96
N ASP A 183 -4.64 -16.34 17.30
CA ASP A 183 -4.86 -14.97 17.70
C ASP A 183 -6.35 -14.54 17.58
N ILE A 184 -7.09 -15.05 16.58
CA ILE A 184 -8.55 -14.87 16.48
C ILE A 184 -9.24 -15.36 17.74
N PHE A 185 -8.90 -16.56 18.24
CA PHE A 185 -9.51 -17.10 19.47
C PHE A 185 -9.26 -16.18 20.67
N GLY A 186 -8.05 -15.63 20.81
CA GLY A 186 -7.72 -14.67 21.87
C GLY A 186 -8.57 -13.39 21.80
N VAL A 187 -8.77 -12.83 20.60
CA VAL A 187 -9.60 -11.63 20.40
C VAL A 187 -11.08 -11.91 20.65
N VAL A 188 -11.59 -13.05 20.16
CA VAL A 188 -12.98 -13.49 20.39
C VAL A 188 -13.24 -13.70 21.88
N TYR A 189 -12.33 -14.37 22.59
CA TYR A 189 -12.43 -14.59 24.03
C TYR A 189 -12.51 -13.25 24.80
N TYR A 190 -11.62 -12.31 24.49
CA TYR A 190 -11.60 -10.99 25.11
C TYR A 190 -12.88 -10.19 24.85
N LEU A 191 -13.36 -10.17 23.59
CA LEU A 191 -14.59 -9.49 23.23
C LEU A 191 -15.82 -10.13 23.88
N ASN A 192 -15.89 -11.46 23.94
CA ASN A 192 -17.00 -12.16 24.54
C ASN A 192 -17.12 -11.86 26.04
N ARG A 193 -15.99 -11.83 26.76
CA ARG A 193 -15.94 -11.46 28.18
C ARG A 193 -16.42 -10.03 28.46
N LYS A 194 -16.33 -9.12 27.49
CA LYS A 194 -16.69 -7.70 27.66
C LYS A 194 -18.08 -7.34 27.14
N LEU A 195 -18.51 -7.95 26.03
CA LEU A 195 -19.67 -7.50 25.26
C LEU A 195 -20.68 -8.61 24.94
N ASN A 196 -20.39 -9.86 25.31
CA ASN A 196 -21.22 -11.02 24.97
C ASN A 196 -21.63 -11.05 23.49
N ILE A 197 -20.63 -11.02 22.60
CA ILE A 197 -20.81 -10.88 21.14
C ILE A 197 -21.62 -12.00 20.48
N TRP A 198 -21.88 -13.10 21.19
CA TRP A 198 -22.60 -14.27 20.68
C TRP A 198 -24.12 -14.14 20.69
N SER A 199 -24.68 -12.98 21.05
CA SER A 199 -26.10 -12.90 21.40
C SER A 199 -27.09 -12.86 20.23
N THR A 200 -26.71 -12.74 18.96
CA THR A 200 -27.64 -12.84 17.80
C THR A 200 -26.92 -13.10 16.48
N LEU A 201 -26.73 -14.36 16.07
CA LEU A 201 -26.45 -14.68 14.66
C LEU A 201 -27.74 -14.44 13.86
N SER A 202 -27.76 -13.36 13.08
CA SER A 202 -28.88 -13.07 12.18
C SER A 202 -28.41 -13.13 10.73
N PHE A 203 -29.06 -13.99 9.95
CA PHE A 203 -28.91 -14.03 8.48
C PHE A 203 -29.68 -12.88 7.81
N ASN A 204 -30.48 -12.13 8.57
CA ASN A 204 -31.24 -11.02 8.04
C ASN A 204 -30.28 -9.91 7.57
N ASN A 205 -30.61 -9.31 6.42
CA ASN A 205 -29.89 -8.19 5.81
C ASN A 205 -28.47 -8.52 5.28
N CYS A 206 -28.10 -9.80 5.13
CA CYS A 206 -26.83 -10.20 4.47
C CYS A 206 -26.76 -9.71 3.02
N LEU A 207 -27.83 -9.93 2.24
CA LEU A 207 -27.90 -9.49 0.84
C LEU A 207 -27.91 -7.97 0.71
N GLU A 208 -28.59 -7.28 1.62
CA GLU A 208 -28.61 -5.82 1.67
C GLU A 208 -27.21 -5.26 1.99
N SER A 209 -26.51 -5.88 2.94
CA SER A 209 -25.13 -5.53 3.28
C SER A 209 -24.20 -5.67 2.08
N LEU A 210 -24.34 -6.72 1.27
CA LEU A 210 -23.58 -6.90 0.02
C LEU A 210 -23.88 -5.78 -0.99
N LYS A 211 -25.16 -5.41 -1.19
CA LYS A 211 -25.56 -4.33 -2.11
C LYS A 211 -24.98 -2.98 -1.68
N ILE A 212 -24.97 -2.70 -0.38
CA ILE A 212 -24.43 -1.46 0.18
C ILE A 212 -22.88 -1.47 0.12
N ALA A 213 -22.25 -2.63 0.29
CA ALA A 213 -20.80 -2.76 0.34
C ALA A 213 -20.12 -2.73 -1.05
N TYR A 214 -20.83 -3.14 -2.10
CA TYR A 214 -20.28 -3.27 -3.47
C TYR A 214 -19.51 -2.03 -3.98
N PRO A 215 -20.01 -0.78 -3.84
CA PRO A 215 -19.26 0.40 -4.32
C PRO A 215 -17.91 0.59 -3.61
N PHE A 216 -17.83 0.22 -2.33
CA PHE A 216 -16.58 0.25 -1.56
C PHE A 216 -15.63 -0.86 -2.00
N ALA A 217 -16.16 -2.04 -2.33
CA ALA A 217 -15.38 -3.16 -2.87
C ALA A 217 -14.68 -2.77 -4.18
N VAL A 218 -15.41 -2.18 -5.13
CA VAL A 218 -14.87 -1.77 -6.44
C VAL A 218 -13.66 -0.85 -6.29
N SER A 219 -13.75 0.16 -5.41
CA SER A 219 -12.65 1.11 -5.20
C SER A 219 -11.42 0.45 -4.56
N GLY A 220 -11.63 -0.49 -3.63
CA GLY A 220 -10.54 -1.28 -3.05
C GLY A 220 -9.87 -2.20 -4.06
N ILE A 221 -10.66 -2.82 -4.95
CA ILE A 221 -10.18 -3.74 -5.99
C ILE A 221 -9.22 -3.05 -6.94
N LEU A 222 -9.59 -1.87 -7.43
CA LEU A 222 -8.73 -1.13 -8.34
C LEU A 222 -7.38 -0.78 -7.71
N TRP A 223 -7.37 -0.44 -6.41
CA TRP A 223 -6.15 -0.13 -5.67
C TRP A 223 -5.23 -1.33 -5.49
N ILE A 224 -5.76 -2.48 -5.08
CA ILE A 224 -4.90 -3.65 -4.88
C ILE A 224 -4.40 -4.20 -6.20
N LEU A 225 -5.25 -4.19 -7.24
CA LEU A 225 -4.83 -4.58 -8.58
C LEU A 225 -3.70 -3.70 -9.03
N PHE A 226 -3.82 -2.37 -8.89
CA PHE A 226 -2.77 -1.44 -9.26
C PHE A 226 -1.40 -1.75 -8.62
N TYR A 227 -1.37 -2.25 -7.38
CA TYR A 227 -0.12 -2.51 -6.67
C TYR A 227 0.38 -3.96 -6.72
N GLN A 228 -0.50 -4.94 -6.99
CA GLN A 228 -0.17 -6.36 -6.88
C GLN A 228 -0.20 -7.09 -8.23
N ILE A 229 -0.86 -6.53 -9.26
CA ILE A 229 -1.03 -7.21 -10.54
C ILE A 229 0.30 -7.45 -11.24
N ASP A 230 1.25 -6.52 -11.13
CA ASP A 230 2.60 -6.61 -11.69
C ASP A 230 3.25 -7.97 -11.33
N LEU A 231 3.28 -8.28 -10.03
CA LEU A 231 3.96 -9.48 -9.53
C LEU A 231 3.25 -10.78 -9.94
N VAL A 232 1.92 -10.76 -9.99
CA VAL A 232 1.13 -11.89 -10.48
C VAL A 232 1.36 -12.11 -11.99
N MET A 233 1.49 -11.05 -12.78
CA MET A 233 1.78 -11.13 -14.21
C MET A 233 3.19 -11.65 -14.49
N ILE A 234 4.21 -11.17 -13.78
CA ILE A 234 5.59 -11.65 -13.93
C ILE A 234 5.65 -13.16 -13.68
N LYS A 235 5.05 -13.63 -12.57
CA LYS A 235 4.98 -15.06 -12.24
C LYS A 235 4.15 -15.85 -13.25
N GLY A 236 2.97 -15.35 -13.63
CA GLY A 236 2.07 -16.01 -14.58
C GLY A 236 2.67 -16.16 -15.99
N MET A 237 3.65 -15.32 -16.35
CA MET A 237 4.40 -15.41 -17.61
C MET A 237 5.64 -16.32 -17.52
N GLY A 238 5.90 -16.94 -16.36
CA GLY A 238 6.99 -17.89 -16.15
C GLY A 238 8.31 -17.29 -15.68
N PHE A 239 8.37 -16.00 -15.36
CA PHE A 239 9.60 -15.33 -14.93
C PHE A 239 9.78 -15.35 -13.40
N ASN A 240 9.98 -16.53 -12.81
CA ASN A 240 10.01 -16.69 -11.34
C ASN A 240 11.15 -15.92 -10.66
N GLU A 241 12.37 -16.02 -11.20
CA GLU A 241 13.55 -15.33 -10.66
C GLU A 241 13.37 -13.81 -10.70
N GLU A 242 12.91 -13.29 -11.85
CA GLU A 242 12.55 -11.88 -12.03
C GLU A 242 11.44 -11.43 -11.07
N ALA A 243 10.47 -12.29 -10.75
CA ALA A 243 9.45 -11.98 -9.75
C ALA A 243 10.08 -11.77 -8.36
N GLY A 244 11.09 -12.57 -8.00
CA GLY A 244 11.84 -12.41 -6.76
C GLY A 244 12.67 -11.14 -6.72
N LEU A 245 13.42 -10.86 -7.80
CA LEU A 245 14.22 -9.65 -7.95
C LEU A 245 13.33 -8.39 -7.94
N TYR A 246 12.23 -8.40 -8.69
CA TYR A 246 11.24 -7.33 -8.70
C TYR A 246 10.61 -7.14 -7.32
N SER A 247 10.23 -8.22 -6.64
CA SER A 247 9.65 -8.15 -5.30
C SER A 247 10.61 -7.51 -4.29
N ALA A 248 11.89 -7.89 -4.31
CA ALA A 248 12.90 -7.28 -3.45
C ALA A 248 13.03 -5.76 -3.68
N ALA A 249 13.06 -5.34 -4.95
CA ALA A 249 13.06 -3.91 -5.31
C ALA A 249 11.77 -3.19 -4.89
N TYR A 250 10.61 -3.81 -5.11
CA TYR A 250 9.31 -3.25 -4.79
C TYR A 250 9.10 -3.07 -3.28
N ARG A 251 9.61 -4.00 -2.45
CA ARG A 251 9.57 -3.84 -0.98
C ARG A 251 10.33 -2.60 -0.51
N LEU A 252 11.44 -2.25 -1.17
CA LEU A 252 12.14 -1.01 -0.87
C LEU A 252 11.31 0.21 -1.25
N LEU A 253 10.67 0.19 -2.43
CA LEU A 253 9.70 1.22 -2.82
C LEU A 253 8.61 1.38 -1.75
N GLU A 254 8.03 0.29 -1.25
CA GLU A 254 6.98 0.34 -0.22
C GLU A 254 7.46 1.03 1.06
N ILE A 255 8.67 0.72 1.54
CA ILE A 255 9.27 1.37 2.73
C ILE A 255 9.33 2.88 2.52
N PHE A 256 9.93 3.33 1.41
CA PHE A 256 10.08 4.76 1.15
C PHE A 256 8.73 5.45 0.84
N SER A 257 7.77 4.74 0.25
CA SER A 257 6.41 5.25 0.00
C SER A 257 5.60 5.50 1.29
N SER A 258 6.01 4.90 2.41
CA SER A 258 5.36 5.14 3.71
C SER A 258 5.59 6.56 4.23
N LEU A 259 6.74 7.18 3.91
CA LEU A 259 7.11 8.53 4.34
C LEU A 259 6.09 9.60 3.88
N PRO A 260 5.77 9.74 2.57
CA PRO A 260 4.78 10.69 2.12
C PRO A 260 3.38 10.35 2.63
N ARG A 261 3.03 9.07 2.83
CA ARG A 261 1.70 8.68 3.35
C ARG A 261 1.42 9.26 4.74
N VAL A 262 2.39 9.25 5.65
CA VAL A 262 2.26 9.82 7.01
C VAL A 262 2.04 11.32 6.94
N ILE A 263 2.83 12.02 6.12
CA ILE A 263 2.73 13.47 5.92
C ILE A 263 1.37 13.84 5.34
N LEU A 264 0.94 13.13 4.29
CA LEU A 264 -0.30 13.40 3.57
C LEU A 264 -1.56 13.07 4.37
N TYR A 265 -1.49 12.15 5.34
CA TYR A 265 -2.59 11.89 6.26
C TYR A 265 -2.94 13.14 7.09
N VAL A 266 -1.93 13.83 7.64
CA VAL A 266 -2.14 15.07 8.40
C VAL A 266 -2.66 16.19 7.49
N ILE A 267 -2.09 16.30 6.29
CA ILE A 267 -2.49 17.32 5.30
C ILE A 267 -3.92 17.13 4.85
N PHE A 268 -4.37 15.89 4.63
CA PHE A 268 -5.75 15.58 4.24
C PHE A 268 -6.77 16.18 5.23
N THR A 269 -6.57 16.00 6.54
CA THR A 269 -7.47 16.56 7.56
C THR A 269 -7.52 18.10 7.55
N ARG A 270 -6.41 18.75 7.18
CA ARG A 270 -6.36 20.21 7.04
C ARG A 270 -7.04 20.64 5.75
N LEU A 271 -6.76 19.99 4.63
CA LEU A 271 -7.39 20.29 3.34
C LEU A 271 -8.91 20.21 3.42
N ALA A 272 -9.46 19.15 4.03
CA ALA A 272 -10.92 18.99 4.17
C ALA A 272 -11.55 20.13 4.98
N ARG A 273 -10.90 20.54 6.08
CA ARG A 273 -11.37 21.63 6.95
C ARG A 273 -11.32 22.98 6.25
N TYR A 274 -10.21 23.30 5.58
CA TYR A 274 -10.08 24.56 4.86
C TYR A 274 -10.99 24.60 3.64
N HIS A 275 -11.18 23.50 2.92
CA HIS A 275 -12.11 23.47 1.80
C HIS A 275 -13.56 23.77 2.23
N ALA A 276 -13.98 23.26 3.39
CA ALA A 276 -15.34 23.47 3.90
C ALA A 276 -15.58 24.89 4.44
N ASN A 277 -14.59 25.51 5.10
CA ASN A 277 -14.79 26.77 5.82
C ASN A 277 -14.11 27.99 5.15
N GLU A 278 -12.98 27.77 4.49
CA GLU A 278 -12.07 28.81 4.00
C GLU A 278 -11.36 28.35 2.70
N PRO A 279 -12.11 28.13 1.59
CA PRO A 279 -11.58 27.50 0.37
C PRO A 279 -10.41 28.26 -0.24
N GLU A 280 -10.33 29.58 -0.01
CA GLU A 280 -9.22 30.44 -0.44
C GLU A 280 -7.86 30.04 0.15
N LYS A 281 -7.84 29.33 1.29
CA LYS A 281 -6.61 28.86 1.95
C LYS A 281 -6.13 27.49 1.44
N VAL A 282 -6.91 26.82 0.59
CA VAL A 282 -6.53 25.50 0.03
C VAL A 282 -5.20 25.54 -0.74
N PRO A 283 -4.92 26.54 -1.62
CA PRO A 283 -3.61 26.69 -2.25
C PRO A 283 -2.45 26.77 -1.26
N GLU A 284 -2.65 27.46 -0.13
CA GLU A 284 -1.63 27.60 0.92
C GLU A 284 -1.35 26.28 1.61
N GLN A 285 -2.36 25.44 1.82
CA GLN A 285 -2.17 24.09 2.36
C GLN A 285 -1.44 23.18 1.37
N ILE A 286 -1.74 23.27 0.07
CA ILE A 286 -1.01 22.55 -0.98
C ILE A 286 0.45 23.00 -1.02
N TYR A 287 0.71 24.30 -0.85
CA TYR A 287 2.07 24.84 -0.74
C TYR A 287 2.81 24.27 0.47
N LYS A 288 2.19 24.28 1.66
CA LYS A 288 2.76 23.70 2.89
C LYS A 288 3.03 22.20 2.73
N ALA A 289 2.11 21.47 2.13
CA ALA A 289 2.26 20.05 1.81
C ALA A 289 3.47 19.81 0.90
N THR A 290 3.53 20.53 -0.22
CA THR A 290 4.63 20.48 -1.17
C THR A 290 5.97 20.81 -0.51
N ARG A 291 6.00 21.78 0.42
CA ARG A 291 7.20 22.11 1.19
C ARG A 291 7.74 20.93 1.98
N VAL A 292 6.86 20.22 2.68
CA VAL A 292 7.26 19.09 3.53
C VAL A 292 7.67 17.90 2.66
N LEU A 293 7.01 17.66 1.54
CA LEU A 293 7.40 16.62 0.59
C LEU A 293 8.78 16.90 -0.03
N LEU A 294 9.01 18.12 -0.51
CA LEU A 294 10.28 18.52 -1.11
C LEU A 294 11.43 18.63 -0.10
N GLY A 295 11.17 19.12 1.11
CA GLY A 295 12.20 19.28 2.14
C GLY A 295 12.48 18.01 2.93
N GLY A 296 11.48 17.13 3.07
CA GLY A 296 11.56 15.93 3.90
C GLY A 296 11.69 14.63 3.13
N VAL A 297 10.94 14.44 2.04
CA VAL A 297 10.85 13.14 1.35
C VAL A 297 11.79 13.07 0.14
N LEU A 298 11.83 14.12 -0.69
CA LEU A 298 12.68 14.14 -1.89
C LEU A 298 14.17 13.90 -1.59
N PRO A 299 14.79 14.50 -0.55
CA PRO A 299 16.19 14.24 -0.23
C PRO A 299 16.45 12.78 0.18
N ILE A 300 15.50 12.17 0.91
CA ILE A 300 15.60 10.76 1.31
C ILE A 300 15.56 9.86 0.08
N ILE A 301 14.69 10.15 -0.89
CA ILE A 301 14.64 9.41 -2.17
C ILE A 301 15.95 9.59 -2.93
N LEU A 302 16.48 10.81 -3.04
CA LEU A 302 17.76 11.06 -3.71
C LEU A 302 18.90 10.24 -3.11
N VAL A 303 18.99 10.20 -1.78
CA VAL A 303 19.97 9.35 -1.07
C VAL A 303 19.71 7.88 -1.39
N ALA A 304 18.47 7.40 -1.32
CA ALA A 304 18.14 6.01 -1.62
C ALA A 304 18.54 5.60 -3.05
N VAL A 305 18.31 6.45 -4.05
CA VAL A 305 18.69 6.18 -5.45
C VAL A 305 20.22 6.15 -5.60
N CYS A 306 20.94 7.11 -5.01
CA CYS A 306 22.41 7.15 -5.08
C CYS A 306 23.06 5.91 -4.42
N PHE A 307 22.45 5.39 -3.35
CA PHE A 307 22.97 4.26 -2.58
C PHE A 307 22.23 2.94 -2.87
N GLN A 308 21.56 2.82 -4.02
CA GLN A 308 20.75 1.64 -4.32
C GLN A 308 21.55 0.32 -4.33
N LYS A 309 22.79 0.30 -4.85
CA LYS A 309 23.62 -0.93 -4.85
C LYS A 309 24.03 -1.36 -3.43
N PRO A 310 24.66 -0.48 -2.60
CA PRO A 310 24.93 -0.82 -1.21
C PRO A 310 23.69 -1.23 -0.42
N LEU A 311 22.55 -0.59 -0.69
CA LEU A 311 21.30 -0.85 0.01
C LEU A 311 20.77 -2.26 -0.29
N VAL A 312 20.76 -2.68 -1.55
CA VAL A 312 20.38 -4.05 -1.93
C VAL A 312 21.37 -5.08 -1.37
N GLN A 313 22.67 -4.82 -1.51
CA GLN A 313 23.71 -5.71 -0.99
C GLN A 313 23.60 -5.88 0.53
N MET A 314 23.37 -4.80 1.26
CA MET A 314 23.25 -4.81 2.71
C MET A 314 21.99 -5.53 3.17
N LEU A 315 20.84 -5.34 2.51
CA LEU A 315 19.58 -5.91 2.97
C LEU A 315 19.40 -7.35 2.49
N TYR A 316 19.62 -7.62 1.21
CA TYR A 316 19.28 -8.90 0.58
C TYR A 316 20.50 -9.74 0.21
N GLY A 317 21.68 -9.12 0.03
CA GLY A 317 22.92 -9.80 -0.35
C GLY A 317 23.12 -9.93 -1.86
N ALA A 318 24.23 -10.56 -2.25
CA ALA A 318 24.70 -10.60 -3.64
C ALA A 318 23.72 -11.26 -4.62
N LYS A 319 22.95 -12.25 -4.15
CA LYS A 319 21.94 -12.98 -4.95
C LYS A 319 20.86 -12.08 -5.53
N TYR A 320 20.60 -10.94 -4.88
CA TYR A 320 19.55 -10.00 -5.28
C TYR A 320 20.07 -8.78 -6.05
N MET A 321 21.35 -8.76 -6.44
CA MET A 321 21.91 -7.65 -7.22
C MET A 321 21.23 -7.49 -8.59
N GLY A 322 20.64 -8.56 -9.13
CA GLY A 322 19.78 -8.50 -10.31
C GLY A 322 18.52 -7.63 -10.14
N SER A 323 18.16 -7.21 -8.92
CA SER A 323 17.02 -6.31 -8.65
C SER A 323 17.31 -4.83 -8.97
N ILE A 324 18.59 -4.46 -9.16
CA ILE A 324 19.03 -3.08 -9.37
C ILE A 324 18.35 -2.42 -10.57
N PRO A 325 18.22 -3.05 -11.76
CA PRO A 325 17.55 -2.43 -12.91
C PRO A 325 16.09 -2.04 -12.60
N SER A 326 15.34 -2.92 -11.92
CA SER A 326 13.97 -2.62 -11.47
C SER A 326 13.96 -1.51 -10.42
N LEU A 327 14.85 -1.59 -9.42
CA LEU A 327 14.96 -0.59 -8.36
C LEU A 327 15.34 0.81 -8.88
N SER A 328 16.20 0.86 -9.90
CA SER A 328 16.63 2.07 -10.60
C SER A 328 15.46 2.83 -11.24
N ILE A 329 14.34 2.16 -11.52
CA ILE A 329 13.13 2.76 -12.11
C ILE A 329 12.08 3.03 -11.03
N LEU A 330 11.95 2.11 -10.07
CA LEU A 330 11.00 2.20 -8.97
C LEU A 330 11.33 3.33 -7.97
N LEU A 331 12.59 3.54 -7.60
CA LEU A 331 12.92 4.63 -6.66
C LEU A 331 12.63 6.03 -7.24
N PRO A 332 12.99 6.35 -8.49
CA PRO A 332 12.59 7.62 -9.09
C PRO A 332 11.08 7.78 -9.25
N SER A 333 10.32 6.69 -9.44
CA SER A 333 8.86 6.78 -9.55
C SER A 333 8.20 7.33 -8.27
N LEU A 334 8.87 7.20 -7.11
CA LEU A 334 8.41 7.77 -5.84
C LEU A 334 8.30 9.30 -5.87
N SER A 335 9.14 9.97 -6.66
CA SER A 335 9.08 11.42 -6.81
C SER A 335 7.81 11.87 -7.53
N VAL A 336 7.26 11.02 -8.42
CA VAL A 336 5.96 11.23 -9.06
C VAL A 336 4.82 10.79 -8.13
N SER A 337 4.94 9.60 -7.54
CA SER A 337 3.87 8.99 -6.74
C SER A 337 3.54 9.81 -5.48
N MET A 338 4.50 10.51 -4.86
CA MET A 338 4.20 11.40 -3.73
C MET A 338 3.26 12.55 -4.10
N PHE A 339 3.37 13.07 -5.33
CA PHE A 339 2.47 14.10 -5.82
C PHE A 339 1.17 13.50 -6.36
N GLY A 340 1.22 12.30 -6.93
CA GLY A 340 0.02 11.49 -7.19
C GLY A 340 -0.83 11.34 -5.92
N ALA A 341 -0.21 10.91 -4.82
CA ALA A 341 -0.87 10.79 -3.52
C ALA A 341 -1.38 12.14 -2.99
N LEU A 342 -0.67 13.25 -3.21
CA LEU A 342 -1.16 14.59 -2.87
C LEU A 342 -2.45 14.95 -3.63
N THR A 343 -2.48 14.71 -4.95
CA THR A 343 -3.69 14.97 -5.76
C THR A 343 -4.86 14.08 -5.33
N GLN A 344 -4.61 12.83 -4.95
CA GLN A 344 -5.63 11.95 -4.40
C GLN A 344 -6.21 12.49 -3.08
N ARG A 345 -5.36 12.96 -2.16
CA ARG A 345 -5.84 13.57 -0.91
C ARG A 345 -6.61 14.85 -1.16
N PHE A 346 -6.21 15.65 -2.16
CA PHE A 346 -6.98 16.80 -2.60
C PHE A 346 -8.38 16.38 -3.08
N LEU A 347 -8.49 15.43 -4.02
CA LEU A 347 -9.77 14.98 -4.56
C LEU A 347 -10.69 14.43 -3.46
N GLN A 348 -10.15 13.66 -2.51
CA GLN A 348 -10.90 13.17 -1.36
C GLN A 348 -11.36 14.32 -0.44
N ALA A 349 -10.53 15.33 -0.23
CA ALA A 349 -10.85 16.46 0.65
C ALA A 349 -11.86 17.43 0.03
N THR A 350 -11.96 17.49 -1.30
CA THR A 350 -12.86 18.40 -2.02
C THR A 350 -14.16 17.74 -2.50
N GLY A 351 -14.56 16.60 -1.91
CA GLY A 351 -15.81 15.91 -2.27
C GLY A 351 -15.84 15.27 -3.66
N ARG A 352 -14.67 14.94 -4.22
CA ARG A 352 -14.50 14.34 -5.57
C ARG A 352 -14.14 12.86 -5.50
N GLU A 353 -14.53 12.19 -4.44
CA GLU A 353 -14.25 10.77 -4.21
C GLU A 353 -14.79 9.88 -5.34
N LYS A 354 -15.83 10.30 -6.08
CA LYS A 354 -16.36 9.55 -7.24
C LYS A 354 -15.45 9.63 -8.48
N THR A 355 -14.60 10.65 -8.58
CA THR A 355 -13.65 10.79 -9.69
C THR A 355 -12.45 9.86 -9.51
N LEU A 356 -12.03 9.63 -8.26
CA LEU A 356 -10.85 8.83 -7.95
C LEU A 356 -10.93 7.38 -8.49
N PRO A 357 -12.02 6.61 -8.32
CA PRO A 357 -12.16 5.29 -8.91
C PRO A 357 -12.03 5.28 -10.44
N ARG A 358 -12.49 6.33 -11.13
CA ARG A 358 -12.35 6.44 -12.60
C ARG A 358 -10.89 6.62 -13.00
N ILE A 359 -10.16 7.47 -12.27
CA ILE A 359 -8.71 7.67 -12.49
C ILE A 359 -7.96 6.36 -12.22
N LEU A 360 -8.29 5.67 -11.13
CA LEU A 360 -7.67 4.39 -10.79
C LEU A 360 -7.97 3.33 -11.85
N LEU A 361 -9.19 3.23 -12.35
CA LEU A 361 -9.54 2.30 -13.42
C LEU A 361 -8.68 2.53 -14.67
N ILE A 362 -8.57 3.79 -15.14
CA ILE A 362 -7.72 4.14 -16.28
C ILE A 362 -6.26 3.78 -15.99
N THR A 363 -5.78 4.08 -14.78
CA THR A 363 -4.40 3.82 -14.37
C THR A 363 -4.08 2.33 -14.32
N THR A 364 -4.95 1.51 -13.72
CA THR A 364 -4.81 0.07 -13.60
C THR A 364 -4.89 -0.61 -14.97
N LEU A 365 -5.82 -0.21 -15.84
CA LEU A 365 -5.89 -0.72 -17.21
C LEU A 365 -4.63 -0.37 -18.00
N THR A 366 -4.13 0.86 -17.86
CA THR A 366 -2.86 1.28 -18.47
C THR A 366 -1.70 0.43 -17.95
N ASN A 367 -1.63 0.19 -16.63
CA ASN A 367 -0.61 -0.65 -16.01
C ASN A 367 -0.63 -2.07 -16.57
N ILE A 368 -1.80 -2.72 -16.61
CA ILE A 368 -1.96 -4.08 -17.15
C ILE A 368 -1.56 -4.14 -18.62
N ALA A 369 -1.98 -3.17 -19.43
CA ALA A 369 -1.63 -3.12 -20.85
C ALA A 369 -0.11 -2.98 -21.07
N ILE A 370 0.55 -2.09 -20.33
CA ILE A 370 1.99 -1.90 -20.44
C ILE A 370 2.75 -3.11 -19.92
N ASN A 371 2.32 -3.70 -18.80
CA ASN A 371 2.88 -4.96 -18.29
C ASN A 371 2.82 -6.07 -19.32
N PHE A 372 1.68 -6.24 -19.98
CA PHE A 372 1.50 -7.25 -21.03
C PHE A 372 2.47 -7.04 -22.19
N MET A 373 2.80 -5.79 -22.53
CA MET A 373 3.74 -5.46 -23.61
C MET A 373 5.21 -5.55 -23.20
N LEU A 374 5.56 -5.15 -21.96
CA LEU A 374 6.95 -4.98 -21.52
C LEU A 374 7.52 -6.15 -20.74
N ILE A 375 6.73 -6.84 -19.90
CA ILE A 375 7.22 -7.98 -19.10
C ILE A 375 7.82 -9.08 -20.00
N PRO A 376 7.21 -9.49 -21.13
CA PRO A 376 7.79 -10.54 -21.97
C PRO A 376 9.17 -10.21 -22.54
N ARG A 377 9.53 -8.92 -22.64
CA ARG A 377 10.80 -8.46 -23.22
C ARG A 377 11.83 -8.04 -22.18
N LEU A 378 11.38 -7.55 -21.03
CA LEU A 378 12.21 -6.87 -20.03
C LEU A 378 12.07 -7.45 -18.61
N GLY A 379 11.28 -8.52 -18.41
CA GLY A 379 11.09 -9.16 -17.10
C GLY A 379 10.61 -8.17 -16.03
N GLY A 380 11.26 -8.20 -14.86
CA GLY A 380 10.96 -7.30 -13.74
C GLY A 380 11.20 -5.82 -14.05
N MET A 381 12.17 -5.51 -14.92
CA MET A 381 12.41 -4.13 -15.37
C MET A 381 11.22 -3.59 -16.19
N GLY A 382 10.59 -4.46 -17.00
CA GLY A 382 9.37 -4.13 -17.73
C GLY A 382 8.20 -3.78 -16.83
N ALA A 383 8.04 -4.54 -15.73
CA ALA A 383 7.04 -4.23 -14.71
C ALA A 383 7.33 -2.89 -14.01
N ALA A 384 8.60 -2.62 -13.66
CA ALA A 384 8.98 -1.35 -13.05
C ALA A 384 8.68 -0.14 -13.96
N LEU A 385 8.89 -0.27 -15.28
CA LEU A 385 8.49 0.75 -16.25
C LEU A 385 6.98 0.93 -16.32
N ALA A 386 6.22 -0.17 -16.30
CA ALA A 386 4.76 -0.12 -16.26
C ALA A 386 4.28 0.65 -15.02
N THR A 387 4.84 0.36 -13.84
CA THR A 387 4.52 1.09 -12.61
C THR A 387 4.84 2.58 -12.73
N LEU A 388 6.02 2.96 -13.23
CA LEU A 388 6.42 4.36 -13.40
C LEU A 388 5.46 5.10 -14.35
N ILE A 389 5.16 4.53 -15.52
CA ILE A 389 4.26 5.14 -16.50
C ILE A 389 2.87 5.31 -15.90
N SER A 390 2.37 4.31 -15.18
CA SER A 390 1.07 4.39 -14.54
C SER A 390 1.03 5.41 -13.40
N GLU A 391 2.10 5.57 -12.62
CA GLU A 391 2.21 6.65 -11.63
C GLU A 391 2.21 8.05 -12.30
N ILE A 392 2.84 8.19 -13.47
CA ILE A 392 2.78 9.42 -14.28
C ILE A 392 1.34 9.68 -14.76
N VAL A 393 0.63 8.65 -15.22
CA VAL A 393 -0.78 8.77 -15.64
C VAL A 393 -1.67 9.17 -14.46
N LEU A 394 -1.52 8.51 -13.31
CA LEU A 394 -2.26 8.77 -12.09
C LEU A 394 -2.06 10.21 -11.59
N CYS A 395 -0.80 10.63 -11.46
CA CYS A 395 -0.43 11.99 -11.06
C CYS A 395 -0.89 13.02 -12.10
N GLY A 396 -0.69 12.73 -13.38
CA GLY A 396 -1.05 13.59 -14.49
C GLY A 396 -2.55 13.87 -14.55
N ILE A 397 -3.40 12.84 -14.51
CA ILE A 397 -4.87 13.00 -14.50
C ILE A 397 -5.33 13.70 -13.21
N GLY A 398 -4.72 13.39 -12.07
CA GLY A 398 -4.99 14.06 -10.79
C GLY A 398 -4.72 15.57 -10.87
N LEU A 399 -3.57 15.96 -11.40
CA LEU A 399 -3.20 17.37 -11.62
C LEU A 399 -4.12 18.04 -12.66
N LEU A 400 -4.44 17.39 -13.77
CA LEU A 400 -5.42 17.90 -14.75
C LEU A 400 -6.78 18.18 -14.10
N THR A 401 -7.22 17.32 -13.19
CA THR A 401 -8.46 17.52 -12.44
C THR A 401 -8.34 18.77 -11.56
N MET A 402 -7.27 18.92 -10.78
CA MET A 402 -7.02 20.15 -9.99
C MET A 402 -6.99 21.41 -10.86
N PHE A 403 -6.44 21.33 -12.08
CA PHE A 403 -6.43 22.44 -13.02
C PHE A 403 -7.84 22.87 -13.44
N ARG A 404 -8.71 21.90 -13.74
CA ARG A 404 -10.13 22.13 -14.08
C ARG A 404 -10.91 22.72 -12.91
N ASP A 405 -10.43 22.53 -11.69
CA ASP A 405 -11.10 22.93 -10.45
C ASP A 405 -10.76 24.35 -9.99
N GLY A 406 -10.08 25.11 -10.84
CA GLY A 406 -9.69 26.50 -10.57
C GLY A 406 -8.28 26.68 -10.00
N TYR A 407 -7.57 25.60 -9.65
CA TYR A 407 -6.22 25.67 -9.06
C TYR A 407 -5.09 25.80 -10.10
N LYS A 408 -5.36 26.46 -11.24
CA LYS A 408 -4.48 26.49 -12.44
C LYS A 408 -3.02 26.83 -12.14
N ARG A 409 -2.77 27.85 -11.31
CA ARG A 409 -1.41 28.33 -10.99
C ARG A 409 -0.63 27.29 -10.19
N VAL A 410 -1.23 26.77 -9.12
CA VAL A 410 -0.64 25.73 -8.27
C VAL A 410 -0.36 24.48 -9.10
N THR A 411 -1.31 24.04 -9.93
CA THR A 411 -1.13 22.85 -10.76
C THR A 411 0.03 23.02 -11.75
N LYS A 412 0.14 24.16 -12.45
CA LYS A 412 1.26 24.40 -13.39
C LYS A 412 2.62 24.29 -12.69
N ARG A 413 2.73 24.81 -11.46
CA ARG A 413 3.96 24.70 -10.66
C ARG A 413 4.22 23.27 -10.21
N LEU A 414 3.19 22.56 -9.77
CA LEU A 414 3.30 21.15 -9.39
C LEU A 414 3.77 20.28 -10.57
N TYR A 415 3.29 20.49 -11.80
CA TYR A 415 3.81 19.79 -12.98
C TYR A 415 5.31 19.98 -13.15
N GLY A 416 5.79 21.23 -13.10
CA GLY A 416 7.21 21.53 -13.20
C GLY A 416 8.04 20.88 -12.09
N ILE A 417 7.52 20.90 -10.86
CA ILE A 417 8.16 20.27 -9.69
C ILE A 417 8.20 18.75 -9.84
N VAL A 418 7.13 18.10 -10.30
CA VAL A 418 7.07 16.64 -10.55
C VAL A 418 8.10 16.25 -11.61
N LEU A 419 8.15 16.97 -12.74
CA LEU A 419 9.10 16.69 -13.81
C LEU A 419 10.55 16.88 -13.35
N CYS A 420 10.86 17.99 -12.68
CA CYS A 420 12.20 18.22 -12.13
C CYS A 420 12.55 17.20 -11.05
N GLY A 421 11.58 16.81 -10.21
CA GLY A 421 11.76 15.77 -9.20
C GLY A 421 12.13 14.43 -9.83
N LEU A 422 11.42 14.03 -10.88
CA LEU A 422 11.69 12.81 -11.63
C LEU A 422 13.06 12.84 -12.31
N ILE A 423 13.44 13.97 -12.92
CA ILE A 423 14.77 14.13 -13.54
C ILE A 423 15.87 14.06 -12.47
N ALA A 424 15.71 14.77 -11.35
CA ALA A 424 16.66 14.76 -10.25
C ALA A 424 16.84 13.34 -9.68
N THR A 425 15.74 12.63 -9.41
CA THR A 425 15.81 11.28 -8.85
C THR A 425 16.18 10.22 -9.89
N GLY A 426 15.88 10.42 -11.16
CA GLY A 426 16.21 9.48 -12.24
C GLY A 426 17.66 9.58 -12.70
N SER A 427 18.31 10.74 -12.53
CA SER A 427 19.68 10.97 -13.00
C SER A 427 20.72 10.00 -12.41
N PRO A 428 20.74 9.68 -11.09
CA PRO A 428 21.68 8.69 -10.57
C PRO A 428 21.43 7.27 -11.12
N SER A 429 20.17 6.91 -11.37
CA SER A 429 19.85 5.63 -12.03
C SER A 429 20.36 5.59 -13.47
N LEU A 430 20.26 6.68 -14.22
CA LEU A 430 20.81 6.78 -15.58
C LEU A 430 22.34 6.69 -15.59
N MET A 431 23.02 7.20 -14.55
CA MET A 431 24.48 7.03 -14.41
C MET A 431 24.87 5.56 -14.32
N LEU A 432 24.05 4.71 -13.69
CA LEU A 432 24.31 3.27 -13.62
C LEU A 432 24.25 2.57 -14.98
N ILE A 433 23.53 3.16 -15.94
CA ILE A 433 23.31 2.62 -17.30
C ILE A 433 24.29 3.29 -18.30
N GLY A 434 25.20 4.16 -17.83
CA GLY A 434 26.26 4.75 -18.64
C GLY A 434 26.15 6.25 -18.94
N LEU A 435 25.20 6.97 -18.33
CA LEU A 435 25.19 8.43 -18.39
C LEU A 435 26.44 9.01 -17.70
N SER A 436 27.11 9.97 -18.32
CA SER A 436 28.31 10.57 -17.72
C SER A 436 27.98 11.20 -16.35
N PRO A 437 28.83 11.00 -15.32
CA PRO A 437 28.58 11.55 -13.99
C PRO A 437 28.43 13.08 -14.00
N VAL A 438 29.18 13.78 -14.86
CA VAL A 438 29.10 15.25 -14.99
C VAL A 438 27.72 15.68 -15.48
N VAL A 439 27.19 15.04 -16.52
CA VAL A 439 25.85 15.36 -17.04
C VAL A 439 24.78 15.03 -16.01
N GLY A 440 24.86 13.87 -15.36
CA GLY A 440 23.87 13.49 -14.36
C GLY A 440 23.90 14.41 -13.11
N ILE A 441 25.06 14.82 -12.62
CA ILE A 441 25.17 15.80 -11.51
C ILE A 441 24.61 17.15 -11.96
N GLY A 442 24.92 17.58 -13.19
CA GLY A 442 24.34 18.79 -13.78
C GLY A 442 22.81 18.75 -13.81
N LEU A 443 22.21 17.64 -14.26
CA LEU A 443 20.76 17.46 -14.27
C LEU A 443 20.14 17.53 -12.88
N ILE A 444 20.79 16.94 -11.86
CA ILE A 444 20.34 17.01 -10.46
C ILE A 444 20.35 18.46 -9.98
N ILE A 445 21.47 19.18 -10.15
CA ILE A 445 21.62 20.57 -9.69
C ILE A 445 20.60 21.48 -10.39
N VAL A 446 20.50 21.40 -11.72
CA VAL A 446 19.56 22.22 -12.50
C VAL A 446 18.13 21.94 -12.07
N SER A 447 17.77 20.67 -11.87
CA SER A 447 16.43 20.29 -11.41
C SER A 447 16.12 20.82 -10.01
N LEU A 448 17.06 20.69 -9.06
CA LEU A 448 16.88 21.20 -7.70
C LEU A 448 16.79 22.73 -7.65
N VAL A 449 17.64 23.45 -8.40
CA VAL A 449 17.57 24.91 -8.52
C VAL A 449 16.24 25.35 -9.14
N THR A 450 15.78 24.64 -10.18
CA THR A 450 14.49 24.91 -10.82
C THR A 450 13.33 24.67 -9.86
N ILE A 451 13.38 23.60 -9.06
CA ILE A 451 12.40 23.34 -8.00
C ILE A 451 12.38 24.50 -6.99
N LEU A 452 13.53 24.96 -6.52
CA LEU A 452 13.62 26.09 -5.58
C LEU A 452 13.05 27.38 -6.17
N PHE A 453 13.27 27.63 -7.47
CA PHE A 453 12.70 28.77 -8.17
C PHE A 453 11.17 28.64 -8.27
N LEU A 454 10.66 27.52 -8.79
CA LEU A 454 9.22 27.24 -8.93
C LEU A 454 8.48 27.24 -7.58
N PHE A 455 9.17 26.90 -6.49
CA PHE A 455 8.65 26.84 -5.15
C PHE A 455 8.68 28.19 -4.40
N ARG A 456 9.21 29.27 -5.00
CA ARG A 456 9.13 30.61 -4.37
C ARG A 456 7.67 30.98 -4.10
N ARG A 457 7.37 31.40 -2.88
CA ARG A 457 5.99 31.64 -2.40
C ARG A 457 5.19 32.55 -3.34
N GLN A 458 5.78 33.66 -3.78
CA GLN A 458 5.16 34.59 -4.73
C GLN A 458 4.84 33.92 -6.07
N GLN A 459 5.72 33.05 -6.57
CA GLN A 459 5.50 32.33 -7.83
C GLN A 459 4.48 31.19 -7.72
N PHE A 460 4.37 30.59 -6.53
CA PHE A 460 3.51 29.44 -6.27
C PHE A 460 2.07 29.84 -5.94
N LEU A 461 1.90 30.80 -5.01
CA LEU A 461 0.59 31.25 -4.54
C LEU A 461 0.08 32.47 -5.29
N GLY A 462 0.98 33.31 -5.82
CA GLY A 462 0.57 34.52 -6.53
C GLY A 462 0.25 35.73 -5.67
N ALA A 463 0.47 35.65 -4.36
CA ALA A 463 0.30 36.76 -3.44
C ALA A 463 1.66 37.40 -3.15
N ASN A 464 1.69 38.74 -3.07
CA ASN A 464 2.85 39.53 -2.67
C ASN A 464 3.30 39.20 -1.24
#